data_AF-A0A067T0L9-F1
#
_entry.id   AF-A0A067T0L9-F1
#
_cell.length_a   1.000
_cell.length_b   1.000
_cell.length_c   1.000
_cell.angle_alpha   90.00
_cell.angle_beta   90.00
_cell.angle_gamma   90.00
#
_symmetry.space_group_name_H-M   'P 1'
#
loop_
_entity.id
_entity.type
_entity.pdbx_description
1 polymer ?
#
loop_
_entity_poly.entity_id
_entity_poly.type
_entity_poly.pdbx_seq_one_letter_code
_entity_poly.pdbx_strand_id
1 'polypeptide(L)'
;MLAKTFEPNILTRRTEPFLPARVDAVMEEITIGNDLSPEERGKVEGVLREFADCFALSMSEVTPVEGAAHKLNIPEGSTFRTKVNQRPLSVPQREYFNGVIDKMLDAGIIAPISHRDVK
;
A
#
# COMPACT_ATOMS: atom_id res chain seq x y z
N MET A 1 -13.04 2.00 -6.72
CA MET A 1 -12.42 3.17 -7.37
C MET A 1 -11.16 2.69 -8.06
N LEU A 2 -10.90 3.11 -9.29
CA LEU A 2 -9.59 2.93 -9.91
C LEU A 2 -8.58 3.65 -9.03
N ALA A 3 -7.54 2.94 -8.55
CA ALA A 3 -6.49 3.56 -7.77
C ALA A 3 -5.84 4.67 -8.63
N LYS A 4 -5.93 5.91 -8.14
CA LYS A 4 -5.34 7.12 -8.75
C LYS A 4 -3.86 6.83 -9.03
N THR A 5 -3.41 7.22 -10.23
CA THR A 5 -2.00 7.12 -10.61
C THR A 5 -1.35 8.46 -10.32
N PHE A 6 -0.18 8.44 -9.71
CA PHE A 6 0.61 9.63 -9.40
C PHE A 6 1.82 9.69 -10.34
N GLU A 7 2.22 10.91 -10.69
CA GLU A 7 3.42 11.13 -11.50
C GLU A 7 4.67 10.64 -10.74
N PRO A 8 5.63 9.98 -11.41
CA PRO A 8 6.80 9.39 -10.74
C PRO A 8 7.65 10.40 -9.95
N ASN A 9 7.67 11.66 -10.38
CA ASN A 9 8.42 12.73 -9.71
C ASN A 9 7.77 13.20 -8.38
N ILE A 10 6.53 12.79 -8.09
CA ILE A 10 5.84 13.06 -6.82
C ILE A 10 6.07 11.92 -5.82
N LEU A 11 6.38 10.71 -6.31
CA LEU A 11 6.58 9.50 -5.49
C LEU A 11 7.97 9.47 -4.82
N THR A 12 8.26 10.51 -4.03
CA THR A 12 9.58 10.76 -3.44
C THR A 12 9.69 10.34 -1.98
N ARG A 13 8.76 9.53 -1.43
CA ARG A 13 8.81 9.11 -0.01
C ARG A 13 10.17 8.58 0.41
N ARG A 14 10.88 7.87 -0.48
CA ARG A 14 12.18 7.24 -0.20
C ARG A 14 13.38 8.19 -0.27
N THR A 15 13.26 9.29 -1.00
CA THR A 15 14.39 10.20 -1.30
C THR A 15 14.18 11.56 -0.66
N GLU A 16 13.02 12.17 -0.88
CA GLU A 16 12.63 13.50 -0.40
C GLU A 16 11.16 13.44 0.06
N PRO A 17 10.87 12.85 1.23
CA PRO A 17 9.49 12.62 1.69
C PRO A 17 8.69 13.91 1.92
N PHE A 18 9.37 15.01 2.21
CA PHE A 18 8.80 16.34 2.47
C PHE A 18 8.92 17.29 1.26
N LEU A 19 9.16 16.77 0.05
CA LEU A 19 9.07 17.57 -1.17
C LEU A 19 7.67 18.25 -1.21
N PRO A 20 7.57 19.58 -1.35
CA PRO A 20 6.28 20.28 -1.23
C PRO A 20 5.19 19.71 -2.13
N ALA A 21 5.51 19.41 -3.39
CA ALA A 21 4.58 18.79 -4.34
C ALA A 21 4.05 17.42 -3.87
N ARG A 22 4.86 16.64 -3.16
CA ARG A 22 4.45 15.36 -2.57
C ARG A 22 3.54 15.59 -1.37
N VAL A 23 3.90 16.50 -0.48
CA VAL A 23 3.09 16.83 0.71
C VAL A 23 1.70 17.30 0.27
N ASP A 24 1.63 18.17 -0.74
CA ASP A 24 0.36 18.64 -1.29
C ASP A 24 -0.46 17.48 -1.89
N ALA A 25 0.18 16.58 -2.65
CA ALA A 25 -0.50 15.38 -3.16
C ALA A 25 -1.03 14.46 -2.05
N VAL A 26 -0.31 14.31 -0.93
CA VAL A 26 -0.81 13.59 0.25
C VAL A 26 -2.02 14.29 0.84
N MET A 27 -1.96 15.62 1.01
CA MET A 27 -3.07 16.39 1.58
C MET A 27 -4.33 16.34 0.70
N GLU A 28 -4.19 16.29 -0.62
CA GLU A 28 -5.31 16.14 -1.56
C GLU A 28 -6.04 14.80 -1.42
N GLU A 29 -5.33 13.74 -1.04
CA GLU A 29 -5.93 12.41 -0.82
C GLU A 29 -6.61 12.29 0.55
N ILE A 30 -6.31 13.19 1.49
CA ILE A 30 -6.87 13.16 2.82
C ILE A 30 -8.19 13.91 2.87
N THR A 31 -9.26 13.20 3.19
CA THR A 31 -10.56 13.82 3.48
C THR A 31 -10.65 14.13 4.98
N ILE A 32 -10.63 15.42 5.32
CA ILE A 32 -10.91 15.91 6.69
C ILE A 32 -12.39 16.27 6.79
N GLY A 33 -13.06 15.77 7.83
CA GLY A 33 -14.46 16.07 8.13
C GLY A 33 -14.75 17.57 8.30
N ASN A 34 -16.03 17.92 8.26
CA ASN A 34 -16.53 19.30 8.43
C ASN A 34 -16.90 19.63 9.88
N ASP A 35 -16.56 18.75 10.82
CA ASP A 35 -16.89 18.83 12.25
C ASP A 35 -15.81 19.55 13.09
N LEU A 36 -14.72 19.99 12.46
CA LEU A 36 -13.65 20.73 13.12
C LEU A 36 -13.83 22.25 12.96
N SER A 37 -13.55 22.99 14.02
CA SER A 37 -13.36 24.43 13.92
C SER A 37 -12.16 24.77 13.02
N PRO A 38 -12.07 26.00 12.49
CA PRO A 38 -10.92 26.41 11.67
C PRO A 38 -9.57 26.24 12.37
N GLU A 39 -9.51 26.46 13.69
CA GLU A 39 -8.29 26.30 14.48
C GLU A 39 -7.89 24.83 14.61
N GLU A 40 -8.84 23.94 14.91
CA GLU A 40 -8.60 22.49 15.00
C GLU A 40 -8.21 21.89 13.66
N ARG A 41 -8.91 22.28 12.59
CA ARG A 41 -8.53 21.89 11.23
C ARG A 41 -7.10 22.31 10.92
N GLY A 42 -6.71 23.53 11.27
CA GLY A 42 -5.32 23.99 11.10
C GLY A 42 -4.31 23.13 11.85
N LYS A 43 -4.62 22.70 13.09
CA LYS A 43 -3.75 21.80 13.86
C LYS A 43 -3.63 20.42 13.20
N VAL A 44 -4.75 19.83 12.76
CA VAL A 44 -4.77 18.54 12.07
C VAL A 44 -3.96 18.61 10.79
N GLU A 45 -4.21 19.62 9.96
CA GLU A 45 -3.47 19.86 8.73
C GLU A 45 -1.97 20.07 8.96
N GLY A 46 -1.59 20.73 10.06
CA GLY A 46 -0.19 20.88 10.47
C GLY A 46 0.47 19.53 10.77
N VAL A 47 -0.18 18.69 11.58
CA VAL A 47 0.32 17.34 11.92
C VAL A 47 0.43 16.46 10.68
N LEU A 48 -0.57 16.49 9.80
CA LEU A 48 -0.54 15.69 8.57
C LEU A 48 0.63 16.08 7.65
N ARG A 49 0.95 17.38 7.56
CA ARG A 49 2.11 17.86 6.81
C ARG A 49 3.43 17.52 7.49
N GLU A 50 3.49 17.64 8.81
CA GLU A 50 4.67 17.27 9.63
C GLU A 50 5.04 15.79 9.49
N PHE A 51 4.03 14.91 9.40
CA PHE A 51 4.20 13.46 9.27
C PHE A 51 3.85 12.93 7.87
N ALA A 52 4.03 13.76 6.83
CA ALA A 52 3.71 13.40 5.45
C ALA A 52 4.50 12.17 4.93
N ASP A 53 5.66 11.89 5.52
CA ASP A 53 6.52 10.74 5.25
C ASP A 53 5.91 9.39 5.68
N CYS A 54 4.98 9.42 6.64
CA CYS A 54 4.27 8.24 7.14
C CYS A 54 3.25 7.71 6.12
N PHE A 55 2.78 8.55 5.20
CA PHE A 55 1.82 8.19 4.17
C PHE A 55 2.54 7.69 2.91
N ALA A 56 1.89 6.78 2.17
CA ALA A 56 2.33 6.33 0.86
C ALA A 56 1.23 6.62 -0.16
N LEU A 57 1.58 7.27 -1.26
CA LEU A 57 0.68 7.57 -2.37
C LEU A 57 0.54 6.38 -3.33
N SER A 58 1.55 5.51 -3.36
CA SER A 58 1.63 4.35 -4.24
C SER A 58 2.16 3.12 -3.51
N MET A 59 1.79 1.92 -3.99
CA MET A 59 2.34 0.65 -3.52
C MET A 59 3.87 0.60 -3.66
N SER A 60 4.43 1.27 -4.67
CA SER A 60 5.89 1.36 -4.87
C SER A 60 6.62 2.14 -3.76
N GLU A 61 5.90 2.98 -3.00
CA GLU A 61 6.47 3.69 -1.85
C GLU A 61 6.43 2.86 -0.57
N VAL A 62 5.76 1.69 -0.57
CA VAL A 62 5.72 0.76 0.57
C VAL A 62 7.00 -0.06 0.58
N THR A 63 7.80 0.13 1.62
CA THR A 63 9.11 -0.54 1.76
C THR A 63 9.10 -1.51 2.93
N PRO A 64 9.77 -2.66 2.82
CA PRO A 64 10.02 -3.53 3.97
C PRO A 64 10.87 -2.78 5.00
N VAL A 65 10.64 -3.09 6.28
CA VAL A 65 11.51 -2.60 7.35
C VAL A 65 12.82 -3.39 7.30
N GLU A 66 13.94 -2.69 7.17
CA GLU A 66 15.25 -3.32 7.09
C GLU A 66 15.55 -4.14 8.36
N GLY A 67 15.97 -5.40 8.18
CA GLY A 67 16.25 -6.32 9.28
C GLY A 67 15.02 -6.92 9.96
N ALA A 68 13.80 -6.50 9.62
CA ALA A 68 12.59 -7.11 10.14
C ALA A 68 12.23 -8.37 9.33
N ALA A 69 12.28 -9.54 9.99
CA ALA A 69 11.78 -10.78 9.42
C ALA A 69 10.59 -11.28 10.24
N HIS A 70 9.45 -11.52 9.59
CA HIS A 70 8.32 -12.16 10.25
C HIS A 70 8.55 -13.67 10.32
N LYS A 71 8.79 -14.19 11.53
CA LYS A 71 8.91 -15.64 11.78
C LYS A 71 7.56 -16.20 12.20
N LEU A 72 7.00 -17.09 11.38
CA LEU A 72 5.84 -17.88 11.74
C LEU A 72 6.29 -18.99 12.71
N ASN A 73 5.84 -18.94 13.97
CA ASN A 73 6.11 -19.97 14.98
C ASN A 73 5.16 -21.16 14.80
N ILE A 74 5.38 -21.93 13.74
CA ILE A 74 4.60 -23.13 13.43
C ILE A 74 5.14 -24.31 14.26
N PRO A 75 4.31 -25.00 15.07
CA PRO A 75 4.72 -26.18 15.82
C PRO A 75 5.23 -27.29 14.90
N GLU A 76 6.27 -28.01 15.33
CA GLU A 76 6.80 -29.15 14.60
C GLU A 76 5.73 -30.23 14.40
N GLY A 77 5.67 -30.83 13.21
CA GLY A 77 4.66 -31.83 12.84
C GLY A 77 3.29 -31.26 12.44
N SER A 78 3.11 -29.93 12.44
CA SER A 78 1.87 -29.31 11.93
C SER A 78 1.67 -29.62 10.44
N THR A 79 0.46 -30.04 10.07
CA THR A 79 0.07 -30.24 8.67
C THR A 79 -0.95 -29.18 8.26
N PHE A 80 -0.72 -28.55 7.12
CA PHE A 80 -1.64 -27.56 6.54
C PHE A 80 -2.12 -28.02 5.19
N ARG A 81 -3.33 -27.59 4.82
CA ARG A 81 -3.79 -27.75 3.45
C ARG A 81 -3.07 -26.72 2.57
N THR A 82 -2.10 -27.18 1.79
CA THR A 82 -1.26 -26.30 0.97
C THR A 82 -1.86 -26.02 -0.42
N LYS A 83 -2.93 -26.76 -0.78
CA LYS A 83 -3.71 -26.55 -2.02
C LYS A 83 -5.15 -26.17 -1.72
N VAL A 84 -5.47 -24.90 -1.95
CA VAL A 84 -6.83 -24.37 -1.86
C VAL A 84 -7.39 -24.14 -3.28
N ASN A 85 -8.66 -24.48 -3.48
CA ASN A 85 -9.34 -24.14 -4.73
C ASN A 85 -9.67 -22.65 -4.71
N GLN A 86 -9.28 -21.92 -5.75
CA GLN A 86 -9.65 -20.50 -5.85
C GLN A 86 -11.16 -20.36 -6.07
N ARG A 87 -11.76 -19.39 -5.37
CA ARG A 87 -13.16 -19.04 -5.57
C ARG A 87 -13.33 -18.43 -6.97
N PRO A 88 -14.35 -18.83 -7.76
CA PRO A 88 -14.63 -18.18 -9.03
C PRO A 88 -14.91 -16.69 -8.81
N LEU A 89 -14.30 -15.85 -9.65
CA LEU A 89 -14.52 -14.41 -9.69
C LEU A 89 -15.42 -14.06 -10.86
N SER A 90 -16.29 -13.07 -10.70
CA SER A 90 -16.99 -12.47 -11.84
C SER A 90 -16.02 -11.73 -12.75
N VAL A 91 -16.41 -11.46 -14.00
CA VAL A 91 -15.55 -10.74 -14.96
C VAL A 91 -15.08 -9.38 -14.42
N PRO A 92 -15.96 -8.52 -13.86
CA PRO A 92 -15.53 -7.24 -13.31
C PRO A 92 -14.60 -7.38 -12.10
N GLN A 93 -14.82 -8.39 -11.25
CA GLN A 93 -13.93 -8.64 -10.10
C GLN A 93 -12.53 -9.04 -10.57
N ARG A 94 -12.45 -9.93 -11.55
CA ARG A 94 -11.18 -10.40 -12.10
C ARG A 94 -10.38 -9.25 -12.72
N GLU A 95 -11.02 -8.39 -13.50
CA GLU A 95 -10.36 -7.21 -14.09
C GLU A 95 -9.81 -6.27 -13.02
N TYR A 96 -10.60 -6.00 -11.98
CA TYR A 96 -10.14 -5.21 -10.85
C TYR A 96 -8.95 -5.85 -10.13
N PHE A 97 -9.04 -7.12 -9.77
CA PHE A 97 -7.98 -7.81 -9.02
C PHE A 97 -6.70 -7.96 -9.83
N ASN A 98 -6.80 -8.27 -11.12
CA ASN A 98 -5.62 -8.35 -11.99
C ASN A 98 -4.87 -7.01 -12.00
N GLY A 99 -5.57 -5.88 -12.13
CA GLY A 99 -4.92 -4.57 -12.07
C GLY A 99 -4.25 -4.27 -10.72
N VAL A 100 -4.76 -4.80 -9.61
CA VAL A 100 -4.10 -4.69 -8.29
C VAL A 100 -2.87 -5.59 -8.22
N ILE A 101 -2.98 -6.84 -8.71
CA ILE A 101 -1.88 -7.81 -8.76
C ILE A 101 -0.71 -7.25 -9.59
N ASP A 102 -1.00 -6.67 -10.75
CA ASP A 102 0.01 -6.05 -11.61
C ASP A 102 0.74 -4.91 -10.87
N LYS A 103 0.01 -4.04 -10.17
CA LYS A 103 0.61 -2.97 -9.34
C LYS A 103 1.50 -3.53 -8.21
N MET A 104 1.10 -4.64 -7.59
CA MET A 104 1.89 -5.29 -6.53
C MET A 104 3.15 -5.98 -7.11
N LEU A 105 3.06 -6.56 -8.30
CA LEU A 105 4.19 -7.14 -9.02
C LEU A 105 5.20 -6.06 -9.41
N ASP A 106 4.73 -4.97 -10.01
CA ASP A 106 5.56 -3.83 -10.41
C ASP A 106 6.25 -3.17 -9.20
N ALA A 107 5.56 -3.11 -8.06
CA ALA A 107 6.12 -2.63 -6.80
C ALA A 107 7.05 -3.63 -6.09
N GLY A 108 7.17 -4.87 -6.59
CA GLY A 108 7.99 -5.92 -5.98
C GLY A 108 7.44 -6.44 -4.64
N ILE A 109 6.16 -6.23 -4.35
CA ILE A 109 5.49 -6.69 -3.12
C ILE A 109 5.21 -8.20 -3.18
N ILE A 110 4.87 -8.70 -4.37
CA ILE A 110 4.62 -10.12 -4.62
C ILE A 110 5.52 -10.61 -5.75
N ALA A 111 5.71 -11.92 -5.80
CA ALA A 111 6.43 -12.60 -6.86
C ALA A 111 5.63 -13.82 -7.34
N PRO A 112 5.71 -14.17 -8.63
CA PRO A 112 5.09 -15.38 -9.11
C PRO A 112 5.78 -16.62 -8.53
N ILE A 113 4.98 -17.61 -8.13
CA ILE A 113 5.45 -18.94 -7.72
C ILE A 113 4.76 -19.99 -8.59
N SER A 114 5.50 -21.04 -8.99
CA SER A 114 4.89 -22.15 -9.72
C SER A 114 3.96 -22.92 -8.78
N HIS A 115 2.81 -23.34 -9.29
CA HIS A 115 1.90 -24.25 -8.57
C HIS A 115 2.56 -25.54 -8.06
N ARG A 116 3.67 -25.97 -8.66
CA ARG A 116 4.46 -27.14 -8.24
C ARG A 116 5.33 -26.87 -7.02
N ASP A 117 5.65 -25.61 -6.77
CA ASP A 117 6.54 -25.18 -5.69
C ASP A 117 5.75 -24.83 -4.41
N VAL A 118 4.42 -24.82 -4.49
CA VAL A 118 3.54 -24.69 -3.32
C VAL A 118 3.58 -26.02 -2.56
N LYS A 119 4.37 -26.05 -1.48
CA LYS A 119 4.56 -27.21 -0.60
C LYS A 119 3.61 -27.17 0.57
#